data_AF-A0A7S4BC00-F1
#
_entry.id   AF-A0A7S4BC00-F1
#
_cell.length_a   1.000
_cell.length_b   1.000
_cell.length_c   1.000
_cell.angle_alpha   90.00
_cell.angle_beta   90.00
_cell.angle_gamma   90.00
#
_symmetry.space_group_name_H-M   'P 1'
#
loop_
_entity.id
_entity.type
_entity.pdbx_description
1 polymer ?
#
loop_
_entity_poly.entity_id
_entity_poly.type
_entity_poly.pdbx_seq_one_letter_code
_entity_poly.pdbx_strand_id
1 'polypeptide(L)'
;APRSNGSSRDGSIAAVCASADDSSASLPPELRSLSSRLVTRLSPILHRAHARGVVLGAQLCMIDVRSGAILLDLALGHTCMFAPRRVTPSTYFNLREASKAFVALAVLRAIEKESSPLRLETAVGGATVSHVLSHTSGHIAYAP
;
A
#
# COMPACT_ATOMS: atom_id res chain seq x y z
N ALA A 1 -46.32 -20.45 -21.86
CA ALA A 1 -46.19 -20.37 -20.38
C ALA A 1 -44.91 -19.60 -20.05
N PRO A 2 -45.00 -18.45 -19.38
CA PRO A 2 -43.84 -17.60 -19.07
C PRO A 2 -43.17 -18.10 -17.79
N ARG A 3 -41.83 -18.19 -17.78
CA ARG A 3 -41.07 -18.44 -16.55
C ARG A 3 -40.49 -17.12 -16.01
N SER A 4 -41.28 -16.55 -15.10
CA SER A 4 -40.94 -15.76 -13.92
C SER A 4 -39.53 -15.16 -13.82
N ASN A 5 -39.50 -13.82 -13.83
CA ASN A 5 -38.50 -12.98 -13.18
C ASN A 5 -38.39 -13.32 -11.68
N GLY A 6 -37.22 -13.82 -11.26
CA GLY A 6 -36.83 -13.97 -9.87
C GLY A 6 -35.83 -12.89 -9.47
N SER A 7 -36.35 -11.69 -9.23
CA SER A 7 -35.65 -10.60 -8.54
C SER A 7 -35.55 -10.95 -7.05
N SER A 8 -34.36 -11.34 -6.57
CA SER A 8 -33.93 -11.22 -5.17
C SER A 8 -32.52 -11.77 -4.97
N ARG A 9 -31.60 -10.87 -4.59
CA ARG A 9 -30.28 -11.04 -3.93
C ARG A 9 -29.53 -9.75 -4.24
N ASP A 10 -29.78 -8.61 -3.59
CA ASP A 10 -29.59 -8.35 -2.15
C ASP A 10 -28.68 -9.36 -1.47
N GLY A 11 -27.52 -9.57 -2.10
CA GLY A 11 -26.44 -10.40 -1.62
C GLY A 11 -25.27 -9.52 -1.19
N SER A 12 -25.33 -9.03 0.05
CA SER A 12 -24.12 -8.89 0.87
C SER A 12 -23.03 -7.92 0.33
N ILE A 13 -23.30 -6.61 0.38
CA ILE A 13 -22.21 -5.61 0.52
C ILE A 13 -21.54 -5.71 1.92
N ALA A 14 -22.09 -6.55 2.80
CA ALA A 14 -21.55 -6.84 4.12
C ALA A 14 -20.71 -8.13 4.09
N ALA A 15 -19.42 -8.05 3.70
CA ALA A 15 -18.34 -8.89 4.25
C ALA A 15 -17.01 -8.74 3.49
N VAL A 16 -16.32 -7.60 3.58
CA VAL A 16 -14.83 -7.55 3.50
C VAL A 16 -14.31 -6.33 4.28
N CYS A 17 -14.61 -6.27 5.57
CA CYS A 17 -13.98 -5.34 6.53
C CYS A 17 -13.88 -6.09 7.87
N ALA A 18 -13.18 -7.22 7.88
CA ALA A 18 -12.99 -8.01 9.09
C ALA A 18 -11.61 -8.70 9.07
N SER A 19 -10.59 -7.86 9.09
CA SER A 19 -9.46 -8.06 9.98
C SER A 19 -8.95 -6.67 10.32
N ALA A 20 -9.81 -5.92 11.01
CA ALA A 20 -9.31 -4.91 11.92
C ALA A 20 -8.56 -5.69 13.00
N ASP A 21 -7.24 -5.72 12.91
CA ASP A 21 -6.48 -5.67 14.14
C ASP A 21 -7.07 -4.52 14.97
N ASP A 22 -7.19 -4.73 16.27
CA ASP A 22 -7.97 -4.03 17.30
C ASP A 22 -7.59 -2.53 17.52
N SER A 23 -7.05 -1.87 16.49
CA SER A 23 -6.51 -0.51 16.50
C SER A 23 -7.52 0.57 16.12
N SER A 24 -8.69 0.21 15.56
CA SER A 24 -9.73 1.18 15.22
C SER A 24 -10.56 1.64 16.44
N ALA A 25 -10.56 0.84 17.52
CA ALA A 25 -11.28 1.15 18.75
C ALA A 25 -10.65 2.30 19.55
N SER A 26 -9.34 2.55 19.39
CA SER A 26 -8.57 3.57 20.13
C SER A 26 -8.48 4.92 19.42
N LEU A 27 -9.07 5.07 18.23
CA LEU A 27 -9.02 6.33 17.49
C LEU A 27 -9.82 7.45 18.19
N PRO A 28 -9.27 8.67 18.29
CA PRO A 28 -10.02 9.85 18.69
C PRO A 28 -11.31 10.03 17.87
N PRO A 29 -12.40 10.58 18.45
CA PRO A 29 -13.70 10.69 17.79
C PRO A 29 -13.64 11.38 16.41
N GLU A 30 -12.81 12.41 16.26
CA GLU A 30 -12.61 13.14 15.01
C GLU A 30 -11.99 12.25 13.92
N LEU A 31 -10.98 11.46 14.26
CA LEU A 31 -10.32 10.54 13.34
C LEU A 31 -11.22 9.37 12.96
N ARG A 32 -12.09 8.90 13.87
CA ARG A 32 -13.12 7.88 13.53
C ARG A 32 -14.11 8.41 12.50
N SER A 33 -14.58 9.64 12.68
CA SER A 33 -15.48 10.30 11.70
C SER A 33 -14.81 10.47 10.34
N LEU A 34 -13.53 10.86 10.31
CA LEU A 34 -12.75 10.92 9.08
C LEU A 34 -12.59 9.53 8.43
N SER A 35 -12.16 8.53 9.20
CA SER A 35 -12.01 7.14 8.75
C SER A 35 -13.29 6.62 8.10
N SER A 36 -14.44 6.77 8.76
CA SER A 36 -15.74 6.38 8.22
C SER A 36 -16.03 7.04 6.87
N ARG A 37 -15.81 8.36 6.75
CA ARG A 37 -16.00 9.09 5.49
C ARG A 37 -15.05 8.61 4.39
N LEU A 38 -13.80 8.30 4.72
CA LEU A 38 -12.81 7.76 3.79
C LEU A 38 -13.24 6.38 3.28
N VAL A 39 -13.65 5.48 4.17
CA VAL A 39 -14.18 4.15 3.81
C VAL A 39 -15.37 4.31 2.84
N THR A 40 -16.36 5.12 3.18
CA THR A 40 -17.57 5.32 2.36
C THR A 40 -17.25 5.84 0.96
N ARG A 41 -16.23 6.70 0.81
CA ARG A 41 -15.86 7.28 -0.49
C ARG A 41 -14.91 6.42 -1.31
N LEU A 42 -13.93 5.80 -0.68
CA LEU A 42 -12.83 5.10 -1.37
C LEU A 42 -13.16 3.63 -1.67
N SER A 43 -13.92 2.96 -0.79
CA SER A 43 -14.31 1.57 -1.01
C SER A 43 -15.05 1.37 -2.35
N PRO A 44 -16.08 2.17 -2.72
CA PRO A 44 -16.75 2.04 -4.02
C PRO A 44 -15.84 2.29 -5.23
N ILE A 45 -14.79 3.11 -5.08
CA ILE A 45 -13.82 3.37 -6.16
C ILE A 45 -12.96 2.12 -6.38
N LEU A 46 -12.44 1.55 -5.30
CA LEU A 46 -11.62 0.34 -5.35
C LEU A 46 -12.43 -0.86 -5.90
N HIS A 47 -13.67 -1.02 -5.44
CA HIS A 47 -14.59 -2.03 -5.96
C HIS A 47 -14.86 -1.89 -7.45
N ARG A 48 -15.06 -0.66 -7.96
CA ARG A 48 -15.23 -0.42 -9.39
C ARG A 48 -13.98 -0.73 -10.20
N ALA A 49 -12.79 -0.43 -9.68
CA ALA A 49 -11.54 -0.77 -10.35
C ALA A 49 -11.38 -2.29 -10.48
N HIS A 50 -11.66 -3.05 -9.41
CA HIS A 50 -11.63 -4.51 -9.42
C HIS A 50 -12.71 -5.10 -10.35
N ALA A 51 -13.95 -4.62 -10.28
CA ALA A 51 -15.05 -5.10 -11.12
C ALA A 51 -14.80 -4.89 -12.62
N ARG A 52 -14.04 -3.84 -12.98
CA ARG A 52 -13.61 -3.56 -14.36
C ARG A 52 -12.37 -4.32 -14.80
N GLY A 53 -11.78 -5.16 -13.94
CA GLY A 53 -10.54 -5.88 -14.22
C GLY A 53 -9.30 -4.98 -14.32
N VAL A 54 -9.36 -3.73 -13.82
CA VAL A 54 -8.21 -2.81 -13.81
C VAL A 54 -7.17 -3.28 -12.78
N VAL A 55 -7.64 -3.87 -11.69
CA VAL A 55 -6.80 -4.49 -10.65
C VAL A 55 -7.35 -5.87 -10.33
N LEU A 56 -6.45 -6.84 -10.15
CA LEU A 56 -6.80 -8.20 -9.72
C LEU A 56 -7.02 -8.28 -8.21
N GLY A 57 -6.17 -7.59 -7.46
CA GLY A 57 -6.23 -7.47 -6.02
C GLY A 57 -5.39 -6.28 -5.57
N ALA A 58 -5.80 -5.64 -4.49
CA ALA A 58 -5.17 -4.43 -3.99
C ALA A 58 -5.39 -4.28 -2.48
N GLN A 59 -4.46 -3.58 -1.84
CA GLN A 59 -4.63 -3.06 -0.50
C GLN A 59 -4.39 -1.54 -0.51
N LEU A 60 -5.28 -0.80 0.14
CA LEU A 60 -5.18 0.65 0.31
C LEU A 60 -5.12 0.97 1.80
N CYS A 61 -3.97 1.46 2.25
CA CYS A 61 -3.76 1.92 3.61
C CYS A 61 -3.55 3.43 3.64
N MET A 62 -4.20 4.12 4.58
CA MET A 62 -3.97 5.54 4.86
C MET A 62 -3.64 5.71 6.34
N ILE A 63 -2.56 6.44 6.62
CA ILE A 63 -2.04 6.68 7.95
C ILE A 63 -2.01 8.18 8.18
N ASP A 64 -2.48 8.64 9.34
CA ASP A 64 -2.23 10.00 9.79
C ASP A 64 -0.77 10.11 10.26
N VAL A 65 0.04 10.89 9.55
CA VAL A 65 1.47 11.06 9.84
C VAL A 65 1.70 11.66 11.23
N ARG A 66 0.77 12.48 11.73
CA ARG A 66 0.93 13.15 13.02
C ARG A 66 0.75 12.20 14.20
N SER A 67 -0.34 11.43 14.18
CA SER A 67 -0.66 10.48 15.26
C SER A 67 -0.09 9.09 15.04
N GLY A 68 0.37 8.77 13.82
CA GLY A 68 0.72 7.41 13.40
C GLY A 68 -0.49 6.48 13.24
N ALA A 69 -1.72 7.00 13.40
CA ALA A 69 -2.91 6.18 13.43
C ALA A 69 -3.35 5.76 12.02
N ILE A 70 -3.75 4.49 11.87
CA ILE A 70 -4.31 3.99 10.61
C ILE A 70 -5.73 4.52 10.47
N LEU A 71 -5.95 5.39 9.48
CA LEU A 71 -7.26 5.96 9.16
C LEU A 71 -8.08 5.04 8.27
N LEU A 72 -7.43 4.20 7.46
CA LEU A 72 -8.06 3.32 6.50
C LEU A 72 -7.14 2.13 6.22
N ASP A 73 -7.70 0.93 6.19
CA ASP A 73 -7.03 -0.25 5.65
C ASP A 73 -8.06 -1.11 4.91
N LEU A 74 -8.03 -1.06 3.58
CA LEU A 74 -8.96 -1.77 2.70
C LEU A 74 -8.21 -2.80 1.87
N ALA A 75 -8.57 -4.06 2.03
CA ALA A 75 -8.11 -5.17 1.20
C ALA A 75 -9.23 -5.61 0.23
N LEU A 76 -8.90 -5.82 -1.05
CA LEU A 76 -9.86 -6.24 -2.06
C LEU A 76 -9.24 -7.21 -3.08
N GLY A 77 -10.08 -8.12 -3.56
CA GLY A 77 -9.78 -8.95 -4.74
C GLY A 77 -8.95 -10.17 -4.39
N HIS A 78 -8.13 -10.62 -5.34
CA HIS A 78 -7.37 -11.86 -5.24
C HIS A 78 -5.89 -11.66 -5.60
N THR A 79 -5.03 -12.55 -5.13
CA THR A 79 -3.57 -12.47 -5.35
C THR A 79 -3.15 -12.90 -6.76
N CYS A 80 -3.86 -13.85 -7.37
CA CYS A 80 -3.56 -14.36 -8.71
C CYS A 80 -4.81 -14.93 -9.40
N MET A 81 -4.73 -15.14 -10.72
CA MET A 81 -5.85 -15.64 -11.54
C MET A 81 -6.02 -17.16 -11.44
N PHE A 82 -4.92 -17.91 -11.37
CA PHE A 82 -4.94 -19.38 -11.53
C PHE A 82 -5.16 -20.14 -10.22
N ALA A 83 -4.86 -19.53 -9.08
CA ALA A 83 -5.08 -20.10 -7.75
C ALA A 83 -5.52 -18.99 -6.77
N PRO A 84 -6.68 -18.38 -7.00
CA PRO A 84 -7.06 -17.12 -6.37
C PRO A 84 -7.16 -17.28 -4.85
N ARG A 85 -6.33 -16.52 -4.13
CA ARG A 85 -6.47 -16.31 -2.69
C ARG A 85 -6.95 -14.90 -2.45
N ARG A 86 -7.87 -14.72 -1.50
CA ARG A 86 -8.35 -13.38 -1.14
C ARG A 86 -7.20 -12.53 -0.61
N VAL A 87 -7.18 -11.27 -1.02
CA VAL A 87 -6.29 -10.28 -0.41
C VAL A 87 -6.79 -9.96 0.99
N THR A 88 -5.86 -9.94 1.93
CA THR A 88 -6.02 -9.56 3.34
C THR A 88 -5.02 -8.46 3.68
N PRO A 89 -5.19 -7.72 4.79
CA PRO A 89 -4.19 -6.76 5.28
C PRO A 89 -2.78 -7.34 5.49
N SER A 90 -2.69 -8.66 5.72
CA SER A 90 -1.44 -9.40 5.86
C SER A 90 -0.88 -9.96 4.55
N THR A 91 -1.50 -9.66 3.41
CA THR A 91 -1.04 -10.13 2.10
C THR A 91 0.22 -9.39 1.68
N TYR A 92 1.27 -10.16 1.38
CA TYR A 92 2.51 -9.59 0.86
C TYR A 92 2.39 -9.22 -0.62
N PHE A 93 2.81 -8.01 -0.95
CA PHE A 93 2.95 -7.53 -2.32
C PHE A 93 4.42 -7.31 -2.65
N ASN A 94 4.80 -7.54 -3.91
CA ASN A 94 6.11 -7.15 -4.39
C ASN A 94 6.16 -5.62 -4.54
N LEU A 95 6.96 -4.96 -3.70
CA LEU A 95 7.07 -3.50 -3.65
C LEU A 95 7.82 -2.89 -4.84
N ARG A 96 8.54 -3.70 -5.63
CA ARG A 96 9.32 -3.25 -6.81
C ARG A 96 10.13 -1.99 -6.48
N GLU A 97 9.90 -0.90 -7.21
CA GLU A 97 10.58 0.38 -7.05
C GLU A 97 10.43 1.01 -5.66
N ALA A 98 9.30 0.78 -4.98
CA ALA A 98 9.09 1.30 -3.63
C ALA A 98 10.09 0.71 -2.61
N SER A 99 10.69 -0.45 -2.91
CA SER A 99 11.75 -1.03 -2.08
C SER A 99 13.00 -0.14 -1.98
N LYS A 100 13.26 0.74 -2.96
CA LYS A 100 14.40 1.66 -2.96
C LYS A 100 14.37 2.63 -1.77
N ALA A 101 13.19 2.98 -1.26
CA ALA A 101 13.07 3.84 -0.08
C ALA A 101 13.69 3.19 1.17
N PHE A 102 13.51 1.88 1.36
CA PHE A 102 14.10 1.14 2.48
C PHE A 102 15.62 1.02 2.34
N VAL A 103 16.12 0.79 1.13
CA VAL A 103 17.56 0.78 0.85
C VAL A 103 18.16 2.16 1.12
N ALA A 104 17.54 3.24 0.63
CA ALA A 104 17.97 4.61 0.89
C ALA A 104 18.02 4.91 2.40
N LEU A 105 16.98 4.52 3.14
CA LEU A 105 16.96 4.68 4.60
C LEU A 105 18.10 3.90 5.28
N ALA A 106 18.36 2.66 4.86
CA ALA A 106 19.46 1.87 5.40
C ALA A 106 20.83 2.51 5.15
N VAL A 107 21.04 3.10 3.97
CA VAL A 107 22.26 3.87 3.64
C VAL A 107 22.39 5.09 4.54
N LEU A 108 21.32 5.87 4.71
CA LEU A 108 21.33 7.04 5.60
C LEU A 108 21.64 6.65 7.05
N ARG A 109 21.02 5.58 7.56
CA ARG A 109 21.33 5.03 8.90
C ARG A 109 22.77 4.54 9.03
N ALA A 110 23.35 3.98 7.97
CA ALA A 110 24.74 3.58 7.98
C ALA A 110 25.66 4.81 8.03
N ILE A 111 25.33 5.91 7.37
CA ILE A 111 26.09 7.16 7.39
C ILE A 111 26.00 7.85 8.76
N GLU A 112 24.84 7.83 9.41
CA GLU A 112 24.63 8.37 10.76
C GLU A 112 25.51 7.70 11.82
N LYS A 113 25.89 6.43 11.62
CA LYS A 113 26.81 5.76 12.53
C LYS A 113 28.20 6.38 12.38
N GLU A 114 28.69 7.02 13.43
CA GLU A 114 29.97 7.73 13.46
C GLU A 114 31.16 6.86 13.00
N SER A 115 31.08 5.55 13.21
CA SER A 115 32.09 4.55 12.82
C SER A 115 32.04 4.11 11.36
N SER A 116 31.09 4.60 10.56
CA SER A 116 30.96 4.19 9.17
C SER A 116 31.94 4.94 8.26
N PRO A 117 32.65 4.25 7.35
CA PRO A 117 33.49 4.89 6.36
C PRO A 117 32.66 5.60 5.27
N LEU A 118 31.34 5.35 5.20
CA LEU A 118 30.45 5.99 4.24
C LEU A 118 30.07 7.41 4.69
N ARG A 119 30.25 8.38 3.78
CA ARG A 119 29.75 9.75 3.90
C ARG A 119 29.04 10.13 2.61
N LEU A 120 28.05 11.03 2.70
CA LEU A 120 27.23 11.44 1.55
C LEU A 120 28.06 12.01 0.39
N GLU A 121 29.08 12.80 0.73
CA GLU A 121 29.90 13.56 -0.24
C GLU A 121 31.19 12.86 -0.66
N THR A 122 31.48 11.67 -0.11
CA THR A 122 32.66 10.92 -0.54
C THR A 122 32.45 10.41 -1.96
N ALA A 123 33.26 10.91 -2.90
CA ALA A 123 33.23 10.49 -4.28
C ALA A 123 34.04 9.20 -4.49
N VAL A 124 33.44 8.22 -5.16
CA VAL A 124 34.12 7.00 -5.63
C VAL A 124 33.80 6.84 -7.11
N GLY A 125 34.83 6.84 -7.97
CA GLY A 125 34.63 6.72 -9.42
C GLY A 125 33.85 7.88 -10.06
N GLY A 126 33.93 9.09 -9.48
CA GLY A 126 33.27 10.29 -10.01
C GLY A 126 31.82 10.49 -9.56
N ALA A 127 31.23 9.56 -8.80
CA ALA A 127 29.90 9.70 -8.21
C ALA A 127 29.96 9.67 -6.67
N THR A 128 29.10 10.43 -6.02
CA THR A 128 28.92 10.42 -4.57
C THR A 128 27.72 9.56 -4.19
N VAL A 129 27.59 9.22 -2.90
CA VAL A 129 26.38 8.54 -2.41
C VAL A 129 25.14 9.43 -2.64
N SER A 130 25.28 10.74 -2.49
CA SER A 130 24.22 11.70 -2.83
C SER A 130 23.74 11.53 -4.28
N HIS A 131 24.66 11.46 -5.24
CA HIS A 131 24.32 11.23 -6.65
C HIS A 131 23.59 9.90 -6.91
N VAL A 132 23.92 8.85 -6.17
CA VAL A 132 23.24 7.56 -6.31
C VAL A 132 21.82 7.64 -5.75
N LEU A 133 21.64 8.25 -4.57
CA LEU A 133 20.34 8.38 -3.91
C LEU A 133 19.39 9.34 -4.65
N SER A 134 19.93 10.36 -5.34
CA SER A 134 19.18 11.32 -6.15
C SER A 134 18.95 10.89 -7.60
N HIS A 135 19.45 9.71 -8.00
CA HIS A 135 19.47 9.26 -9.40
C HIS A 135 20.21 10.20 -10.37
N THR A 136 21.24 10.91 -9.91
CA THR A 136 22.09 11.81 -10.74
C THR A 136 23.51 11.29 -10.95
N SER A 137 23.78 10.01 -10.68
CA SER A 137 25.12 9.40 -10.86
C SER A 137 25.52 9.14 -12.31
N GLY A 138 24.60 9.33 -13.27
CA GLY A 138 24.83 8.99 -14.67
C GLY A 138 24.67 7.50 -15.00
N HIS A 139 24.36 6.65 -14.00
CA HIS A 139 24.01 5.26 -14.23
C HIS A 139 22.55 5.10 -14.63
N ILE A 140 22.31 4.72 -15.89
CA ILE A 140 20.99 4.30 -16.38
C ILE A 140 20.88 2.79 -16.17
N ALA A 141 20.04 2.35 -15.23
CA ALA A 141 19.69 0.95 -15.11
C ALA A 141 18.68 0.60 -16.21
N TYR A 142 19.11 -0.12 -17.25
CA TYR A 142 18.18 -0.77 -18.16
C TYR A 142 17.50 -1.92 -17.39
N ALA A 143 16.19 -1.82 -17.20
CA ALA A 143 15.38 -2.95 -16.76
C ALA A 143 15.20 -3.90 -17.95
N PRO A 144 15.62 -5.17 -17.88
CA PRO A 144 15.24 -6.17 -18.88
C PRO A 144 13.73 -6.44 -18.89
#